data_AF-A0A4Y2RJQ1-F1
#
_entry.id   AF-A0A4Y2RJQ1-F1
#
_cell.length_a   1.000
_cell.length_b   1.000
_cell.length_c   1.000
_cell.angle_alpha   90.00
_cell.angle_beta   90.00
_cell.angle_gamma   90.00
#
_symmetry.space_group_name_H-M   'P 1'
#
loop_
_entity.id
_entity.type
_entity.pdbx_description
1 polymer ?
#
loop_
_entity_poly.entity_id
_entity_poly.type
_entity_poly.pdbx_seq_one_letter_code
_entity_poly.pdbx_strand_id
1 'polypeptide(L)' 'RINEKPQVINDYEAGRAVPNQQILTKVERVLGLRLRGKEKGQPMEAKPPKKK' A
#
# COMPACT_ATOMS: atom_id res chain seq x y z
N ARG A 1 0.63 -1.59 9.82
CA ARG A 1 2.05 -2.03 9.88
C ARG A 1 2.32 -3.01 8.73
N ILE A 2 3.35 -2.78 7.92
CA ILE A 2 3.58 -3.50 6.64
C ILE A 2 4.49 -4.75 6.83
N ASN A 3 5.27 -4.83 7.92
CA ASN A 3 6.17 -5.96 8.24
C ASN A 3 7.10 -6.35 7.09
N GLU A 4 7.59 -5.37 6.33
CA GLU A 4 8.59 -5.56 5.28
C GLU A 4 9.87 -4.81 5.65
N LYS A 5 10.99 -5.17 5.01
CA LYS A 5 12.25 -4.45 5.19
C LYS A 5 12.11 -2.99 4.70
N PRO A 6 12.65 -1.99 5.41
CA PRO A 6 12.58 -0.59 4.99
C PRO A 6 13.09 -0.35 3.56
N GLN A 7 14.17 -1.05 3.18
CA GLN A 7 14.74 -0.98 1.84
C GLN A 7 13.75 -1.35 0.74
N VAL A 8 12.90 -2.36 0.97
CA VAL A 8 11.89 -2.78 0.00
C VAL A 8 10.87 -1.68 -0.22
N ILE A 9 10.43 -0.99 0.85
CA ILE A 9 9.51 0.14 0.75
C ILE A 9 10.15 1.30 -0.02
N ASN A 10 11.41 1.63 0.28
CA ASN A 10 12.14 2.69 -0.44
C ASN A 10 12.23 2.41 -1.95
N ASP A 11 12.44 1.16 -2.36
CA ASP A 11 12.49 0.80 -3.78
C ASP A 11 11.10 0.88 -4.46
N TYR A 12 10.00 0.66 -3.71
CA TYR A 12 8.63 0.90 -4.20
C TYR A 12 8.33 2.39 -4.35
N GLU A 13 8.79 3.24 -3.42
CA GLU A 13 8.67 4.70 -3.52
C GLU A 13 9.51 5.27 -4.66
N ALA A 14 10.68 4.68 -4.92
CA ALA A 14 11.54 5.02 -6.05
C ALA A 14 11.03 4.46 -7.40
N GLY A 15 9.97 3.65 -7.41
CA GLY A 15 9.39 3.06 -8.63
C GLY A 15 10.25 1.99 -9.30
N ARG A 16 11.29 1.48 -8.63
CA ARG A 16 12.23 0.47 -9.17
C ARG A 16 11.88 -0.95 -8.74
N ALA A 17 11.02 -1.12 -7.73
CA ALA A 17 10.66 -2.42 -7.20
C ALA A 17 9.73 -3.22 -8.15
N VAL A 18 9.91 -4.54 -8.14
CA VAL A 18 9.04 -5.48 -8.87
C VAL A 18 7.63 -5.45 -8.27
N PRO A 19 6.55 -5.34 -9.07
CA PRO A 19 5.19 -5.31 -8.54
C PRO A 19 4.84 -6.61 -7.80
N ASN A 20 4.64 -6.53 -6.48
CA ASN A 20 4.14 -7.63 -5.65
C ASN A 20 2.78 -7.29 -5.07
N GLN A 21 1.76 -8.07 -5.43
CA GLN A 21 0.37 -7.84 -5.03
C GLN A 21 0.18 -7.89 -3.50
N GLN A 22 0.96 -8.67 -2.76
CA GLN A 22 0.88 -8.76 -1.31
C GLN A 22 1.40 -7.48 -0.64
N ILE A 23 2.57 -7.00 -1.06
CA ILE A 23 3.18 -5.78 -0.53
C ILE A 23 2.30 -4.58 -0.86
N LEU A 24 1.86 -4.46 -2.12
CA LEU A 24 0.98 -3.39 -2.56
C LEU A 24 -0.32 -3.35 -1.74
N THR A 25 -0.95 -4.51 -1.49
CA THR A 25 -2.17 -4.58 -0.66
C THR A 25 -1.91 -4.14 0.79
N LYS A 26 -0.74 -4.46 1.37
CA LYS A 26 -0.38 -4.00 2.73
C LYS A 26 -0.14 -2.49 2.76
N VAL A 27 0.56 -1.95 1.75
CA VAL A 27 0.85 -0.51 1.63
C VAL A 27 -0.46 0.27 1.45
N GLU A 28 -1.32 -0.16 0.52
CA GLU A 28 -2.63 0.45 0.26
C GLU A 28 -3.50 0.52 1.53
N ARG A 29 -3.52 -0.54 2.34
CA ARG A 29 -4.29 -0.56 3.60
C ARG A 29 -3.72 0.36 4.68
N VAL A 30 -2.41 0.54 4.71
CA VAL A 30 -1.76 1.41 5.70
C VAL A 30 -1.89 2.88 5.32
N LEU A 31 -1.81 3.18 4.03
CA LEU A 31 -2.02 4.54 3.51
C LEU A 31 -3.50 4.90 3.37
N GLY A 32 -4.41 3.91 3.32
CA GLY A 32 -5.83 4.14 3.08
C GLY A 32 -6.14 4.61 1.65
N LEU A 33 -5.25 4.34 0.70
CA LEU A 33 -5.30 4.83 -0.68
C LEU A 33 -5.10 3.66 -1.66
N ARG A 34 -5.74 3.73 -2.82
CA ARG A 34 -5.46 2.81 -3.94
C ARG A 34 -4.19 3.25 -4.68
N LEU A 35 -3.24 2.33 -4.85
CA LEU A 35 -1.97 2.57 -5.56
C LEU A 35 -1.95 1.92 -6.95
N ARG A 36 -3.05 1.26 -7.34
CA ARG A 36 -3.17 0.45 -8.57
C ARG A 36 -4.48 0.72 -9.29
N GLY A 37 -4.54 0.33 -10.57
CA GLY A 37 -5.75 0.42 -11.39
C GLY A 37 -6.11 1.83 -11.86
N LYS A 38 -7.36 2.01 -12.28
CA LYS A 38 -7.91 3.30 -12.75
C LYS A 38 -8.17 4.29 -11.61
N GLU A 39 -8.29 3.78 -10.38
CA GLU A 39 -8.63 4.56 -9.17
C GLU A 39 -7.38 4.89 -8.34
N LYS A 40 -6.21 4.95 -8.96
CA LYS A 40 -4.96 5.37 -8.30
C LYS A 40 -5.12 6.74 -7.65
N GLY A 41 -4.68 6.86 -6.40
CA GLY A 41 -4.80 8.10 -5.62
C GLY A 41 -6.18 8.31 -5.00
N GLN A 42 -7.16 7.45 -5.27
CA GLN A 42 -8.45 7.53 -4.59
C GLN A 42 -8.36 6.90 -3.19
N PRO A 43 -9.12 7.42 -2.21
CA PRO A 43 -9.30 6.77 -0.91
C PRO A 43 -9.78 5.33 -1.10
N MET A 44 -9.13 4.38 -0.44
CA MET A 44 -9.66 3.02 -0.35
C MET A 44 -10.90 3.09 0.53
N GLU A 45 -12.09 2.81 -0.02
CA GLU A 45 -13.37 2.90 0.70
C GLU A 45 -13.25 2.36 2.12
N ALA A 46 -13.49 3.26 3.07
CA ALA A 46 -13.21 3.09 4.48
C ALA A 46 -13.96 1.88 5.03
N LYS A 47 -13.24 0.78 5.30
CA LYS A 47 -13.70 -0.13 6.35
C LYS A 47 -13.54 0.60 7.68
N PRO A 48 -14.58 0.65 8.54
CA PRO A 48 -14.52 1.36 9.79
C PRO A 48 -13.31 0.88 10.60
N PRO A 49 -12.62 1.79 11.32
CA PRO A 49 -11.41 1.44 12.06
C PRO A 49 -11.75 0.33 13.03
N LYS A 50 -11.03 -0.79 12.95
CA LYS A 50 -11.13 -1.84 13.98
C LYS A 50 -10.61 -1.23 15.28
N LYS A 51 -11.54 -0.82 16.15
CA LYS A 51 -11.27 -0.53 17.56
C LYS A 51 -10.53 -1.72 18.16
N LYS A 52 -9.33 -1.47 18.67
CA LYS A 52 -8.68 -2.25 19.72
C LYS A 52 -7.99 -1.27 20.65
#